data_AF-A0A2S7KRV7-F1
#
_entry.id   AF-A0A2S7KRV7-F1
#
_cell.length_a   1.000
_cell.length_b   1.000
_cell.length_c   1.000
_cell.angle_alpha   90.00
_cell.angle_beta   90.00
_cell.angle_gamma   90.00
#
_symmetry.space_group_name_H-M   'P 1'
#
loop_
_entity.id
_entity.type
_entity.pdbx_description
1 polymer ?
#
loop_
_entity_poly.entity_id
_entity_poly.type
_entity_poly.pdbx_seq_one_letter_code
_entity_poly.pdbx_strand_id
1 'polypeptide(L)'
;MFLEIQKFRDQGYSWNEMCILTRKKDQGIKVSSFLMEQGIPIVSGESLLLKSSKEVEMLINLLRVAINPNNKQAKFEALSYLSDGLESHADKHHFVLDGLETDGSGLENLLQENGFNLPWVAMSELPLFEFFQACISGLQLALTSDAFTIEFMEMVWAFSIRPPNGKMDFLDHWENGKEKFSLNSSVGSDAVQIMTIHKSKGLEFPIVIFPWADMKIEDYRDHKIWVPNPLPCESIDQILIKFNKGIKEYSEEIAEIYDQEIAKAQLDNLNLVYVALTRAIDQLSIITEDHGPMKDRPSYTGEYFRDYLVSQDMWEDHKQWFQIGQAARESIPSVKTSVPEADIKVPSGGLLFDRIHLASGRAKLWNTETEASIRWGNLVHDTLSRIETQADLNLALDFAEQEYKLDRQEINILKDHILRVIHHDELVHFFDGGDEILNEREIYTAAGHSLRPDRVNIHKEKYVSIIDYKTGSPDKNHRDQVREYGKALEEIGFKVRERIVIYTNSEGVLINKE
;
A
#
# COMPACT_ATOMS: atom_id res chain seq x y z
N MET A 1 -25.50 -9.84 11.90
CA MET A 1 -24.74 -8.71 11.32
C MET A 1 -25.57 -7.93 10.31
N PHE A 2 -25.91 -8.46 9.12
CA PHE A 2 -26.73 -7.74 8.13
C PHE A 2 -28.04 -7.17 8.68
N LEU A 3 -28.77 -7.97 9.47
CA LEU A 3 -30.00 -7.51 10.14
C LEU A 3 -29.76 -6.35 11.12
N GLU A 4 -28.61 -6.32 11.82
CA GLU A 4 -28.26 -5.22 12.72
C GLU A 4 -27.95 -3.95 11.92
N ILE A 5 -27.21 -4.09 10.81
CA ILE A 5 -26.93 -3.00 9.89
C ILE A 5 -28.25 -2.38 9.38
N GLN A 6 -29.21 -3.20 8.94
CA GLN A 6 -30.54 -2.72 8.51
C GLN A 6 -31.31 -2.04 9.65
N LYS A 7 -31.32 -2.62 10.84
CA LYS A 7 -31.94 -2.03 12.03
C LYS A 7 -31.40 -0.63 12.33
N PHE A 8 -30.09 -0.41 12.22
CA PHE A 8 -29.50 0.93 12.41
C PHE A 8 -29.87 1.89 11.27
N ARG A 9 -30.02 1.40 10.04
CA ARG A 9 -30.56 2.21 8.94
C ARG A 9 -31.99 2.67 9.21
N ASP A 10 -32.84 1.78 9.71
CA ASP A 10 -34.22 2.10 10.08
C ASP A 10 -34.31 3.12 11.23
N GLN A 11 -33.30 3.16 12.10
CA GLN A 11 -33.14 4.17 13.15
C GLN A 11 -32.57 5.51 12.64
N GLY A 12 -32.25 5.63 11.35
CA GLY A 12 -31.80 6.86 10.72
C GLY A 12 -30.28 7.10 10.78
N TYR A 13 -29.47 6.06 10.98
CA TYR A 13 -28.02 6.16 10.84
C TYR A 13 -27.57 6.04 9.38
N SER A 14 -26.56 6.82 9.00
CA SER A 14 -25.88 6.76 7.71
C SER A 14 -24.89 5.57 7.67
N TRP A 15 -24.47 5.12 6.49
CA TRP A 15 -23.54 4.00 6.37
C TRP A 15 -22.17 4.35 6.95
N ASN A 16 -21.72 5.59 6.71
CA ASN A 16 -20.46 6.12 7.25
C ASN A 16 -20.39 6.20 8.79
N GLU A 17 -21.54 6.12 9.46
CA GLU A 17 -21.66 6.12 10.93
C GLU A 17 -21.50 4.71 11.53
N MET A 18 -21.41 3.68 10.69
CA MET A 18 -21.30 2.28 11.11
C MET A 18 -19.89 1.75 10.90
N CYS A 19 -19.34 1.11 11.93
CA CYS A 19 -18.06 0.41 11.86
C CYS A 19 -18.21 -1.06 12.27
N ILE A 20 -17.59 -1.95 11.49
CA ILE A 20 -17.47 -3.38 11.79
C ILE A 20 -16.04 -3.68 12.20
N LEU A 21 -15.85 -4.15 13.42
CA LEU A 21 -14.54 -4.47 13.99
C LEU A 21 -14.24 -5.96 13.91
N THR A 22 -13.18 -6.33 13.19
CA THR A 22 -12.74 -7.73 13.11
C THR A 22 -11.43 -7.97 13.86
N ARG A 23 -11.19 -9.20 14.31
CA ARG A 23 -9.89 -9.55 14.93
C ARG A 23 -8.84 -9.81 13.86
N LYS A 24 -9.21 -10.59 12.85
CA LYS A 24 -8.32 -11.04 11.78
C LYS A 24 -8.68 -10.39 10.44
N LYS A 25 -7.72 -10.36 9.53
CA LYS A 25 -7.85 -9.71 8.22
C LYS A 25 -8.79 -10.47 7.28
N ASP A 26 -8.62 -11.79 7.25
CA ASP A 26 -9.47 -12.74 6.53
C ASP A 26 -10.96 -12.64 6.93
N GLN A 27 -11.24 -12.38 8.21
CA GLN A 27 -12.60 -12.06 8.66
C GLN A 27 -13.14 -10.78 8.01
N GLY A 28 -12.32 -9.72 7.97
CA GLY A 28 -12.67 -8.44 7.33
C GLY A 28 -13.00 -8.61 5.85
N ILE A 29 -12.17 -9.36 5.11
CA ILE A 29 -12.39 -9.68 3.69
C ILE A 29 -13.74 -10.40 3.50
N LYS A 30 -14.02 -11.44 4.31
CA LYS A 30 -15.29 -12.20 4.22
C LYS A 30 -16.52 -11.33 4.45
N VAL A 31 -16.52 -10.48 5.48
CA VAL A 31 -17.62 -9.53 5.75
C VAL A 31 -17.83 -8.62 4.56
N SER A 32 -16.72 -8.11 4.04
CA SER A 32 -16.74 -7.12 2.99
C SER A 32 -17.33 -7.67 1.69
N SER A 33 -16.85 -8.84 1.23
CA SER A 33 -17.39 -9.50 0.05
C SER A 33 -18.88 -9.77 0.19
N PHE A 34 -19.31 -10.26 1.35
CA PHE A 34 -20.73 -10.49 1.62
C PHE A 34 -21.57 -9.21 1.57
N LEU A 35 -21.10 -8.10 2.16
CA LEU A 35 -21.83 -6.83 2.15
C LEU A 35 -21.88 -6.19 0.76
N MET A 36 -20.79 -6.29 -0.01
CA MET A 36 -20.75 -5.86 -1.42
C MET A 36 -21.77 -6.64 -2.27
N GLU A 37 -21.88 -7.96 -2.10
CA GLU A 37 -22.89 -8.79 -2.78
C GLU A 37 -24.33 -8.37 -2.45
N GLN A 38 -24.56 -7.84 -1.24
CA GLN A 38 -25.86 -7.30 -0.83
C GLN A 38 -26.08 -5.83 -1.25
N GLY A 39 -25.15 -5.25 -2.01
CA GLY A 39 -25.23 -3.85 -2.49
C GLY A 39 -25.02 -2.81 -1.38
N ILE A 40 -24.41 -3.18 -0.25
CA ILE A 40 -24.08 -2.23 0.82
C ILE A 40 -22.72 -1.57 0.49
N PRO A 41 -22.63 -0.24 0.44
CA PRO A 41 -21.37 0.45 0.22
C PRO A 41 -20.45 0.24 1.42
N ILE A 42 -19.20 -0.16 1.17
CA ILE A 42 -18.22 -0.42 2.22
C ILE A 42 -16.91 0.32 1.99
N VAL A 43 -16.25 0.66 3.09
CA VAL A 43 -14.87 1.16 3.14
C VAL A 43 -14.08 0.20 4.01
N SER A 44 -13.19 -0.56 3.38
CA SER A 44 -12.35 -1.53 4.07
C SER A 44 -10.95 -1.40 3.52
N GLY A 45 -9.96 -1.21 4.41
CA GLY A 45 -8.57 -1.20 3.98
C GLY A 45 -8.08 -2.54 3.41
N GLU A 46 -8.92 -3.59 3.36
CA GLU A 46 -8.53 -4.96 3.01
C GLU A 46 -9.41 -5.63 1.95
N SER A 47 -10.65 -5.17 1.72
CA SER A 47 -11.53 -5.74 0.68
C SER A 47 -11.63 -4.91 -0.59
N LEU A 48 -11.02 -3.73 -0.56
CA LEU A 48 -10.93 -2.87 -1.71
C LEU A 48 -9.74 -3.27 -2.59
N LEU A 49 -9.14 -4.44 -2.39
CA LEU A 49 -7.96 -4.85 -3.14
C LEU A 49 -8.29 -4.96 -4.63
N LEU A 50 -7.45 -4.38 -5.48
CA LEU A 50 -7.68 -4.41 -6.93
C LEU A 50 -7.71 -5.84 -7.47
N LYS A 51 -6.92 -6.76 -6.87
CA LYS A 51 -6.89 -8.17 -7.25
C LYS A 51 -8.21 -8.94 -7.01
N SER A 52 -9.15 -8.40 -6.24
CA SER A 52 -10.44 -9.06 -6.05
C SER A 52 -11.45 -8.75 -7.17
N SER A 53 -11.17 -7.77 -8.03
CA SER A 53 -11.98 -7.51 -9.22
C SER A 53 -11.62 -8.50 -10.32
N LYS A 54 -12.64 -9.18 -10.84
CA LYS A 54 -12.48 -10.15 -11.95
C LYS A 54 -12.08 -9.44 -13.25
N GLU A 55 -12.57 -8.22 -13.44
CA GLU A 55 -12.22 -7.32 -14.54
C GLU A 55 -10.72 -7.00 -14.51
N VAL A 56 -10.20 -6.58 -13.35
CA VAL A 56 -8.77 -6.28 -13.18
C VAL A 56 -7.91 -7.53 -13.36
N GLU A 57 -8.30 -8.68 -12.80
CA GLU A 57 -7.59 -9.94 -13.03
C GLU A 57 -7.56 -10.33 -14.51
N MET A 58 -8.67 -10.16 -15.23
CA MET A 58 -8.73 -10.42 -16.66
C MET A 58 -7.79 -9.48 -17.44
N LEU A 59 -7.76 -8.17 -17.12
CA LEU A 59 -6.84 -7.22 -17.73
C LEU A 59 -5.37 -7.63 -17.50
N ILE A 60 -5.01 -8.02 -16.27
CA ILE A 60 -3.67 -8.53 -15.95
C ILE A 60 -3.34 -9.81 -16.72
N ASN A 61 -4.32 -10.70 -16.90
CA ASN A 61 -4.13 -11.90 -17.69
C ASN A 61 -3.94 -11.60 -19.18
N LEU A 62 -4.63 -10.61 -19.75
CA LEU A 62 -4.34 -10.11 -21.10
C LEU A 62 -2.91 -9.55 -21.19
N LEU A 63 -2.45 -8.79 -20.19
CA LEU A 63 -1.07 -8.31 -20.13
C LEU A 63 -0.07 -9.47 -20.13
N ARG A 64 -0.32 -10.52 -19.33
CA ARG A 64 0.51 -11.74 -19.29
C ARG A 64 0.60 -12.44 -20.65
N VAL A 65 -0.51 -12.51 -21.39
CA VAL A 65 -0.53 -13.08 -22.75
C VAL A 65 0.22 -12.19 -23.74
N ALA A 66 0.12 -10.86 -23.61
CA ALA A 66 0.86 -9.92 -24.44
C ALA A 66 2.38 -10.00 -24.21
N ILE A 67 2.82 -10.21 -22.97
CA ILE A 67 4.25 -10.41 -22.62
C ILE A 67 4.73 -11.80 -23.06
N ASN A 68 3.92 -12.83 -22.82
CA ASN A 68 4.25 -14.22 -23.14
C ASN A 68 3.04 -14.95 -23.75
N PRO A 69 2.96 -15.00 -25.10
CA PRO A 69 1.87 -15.67 -25.81
C PRO A 69 1.73 -17.17 -25.50
N ASN A 70 2.80 -17.82 -25.01
CA ASN A 70 2.79 -19.25 -24.66
C ASN A 70 2.17 -19.52 -23.27
N ASN A 71 1.80 -18.49 -22.51
CA ASN A 71 1.18 -18.67 -21.20
C ASN A 71 -0.29 -19.12 -21.33
N LYS A 72 -0.48 -20.44 -21.53
CA LYS A 72 -1.82 -21.05 -21.69
C LYS A 72 -2.73 -20.80 -20.48
N GLN A 73 -2.20 -20.70 -19.26
CA GLN A 73 -2.99 -20.46 -18.05
C GLN A 73 -3.60 -19.05 -18.05
N ALA A 74 -2.78 -18.02 -18.26
CA ALA A 74 -3.28 -16.64 -18.32
C ALA A 74 -4.29 -16.46 -19.47
N LYS A 75 -4.02 -17.11 -20.60
CA LYS A 75 -4.91 -17.10 -21.76
C LYS A 75 -6.25 -17.78 -21.47
N PHE A 76 -6.24 -18.92 -20.79
CA PHE A 76 -7.44 -19.60 -20.32
C PHE A 76 -8.26 -18.70 -19.40
N GLU A 77 -7.63 -18.07 -18.41
CA GLU A 77 -8.31 -17.20 -17.44
C GLU A 77 -8.95 -15.98 -18.11
N ALA A 78 -8.24 -15.30 -19.01
CA ALA A 78 -8.77 -14.17 -19.76
C ALA A 78 -9.93 -14.58 -20.68
N LEU A 79 -9.77 -15.63 -21.49
CA LEU A 79 -10.81 -16.11 -22.40
C LEU A 79 -12.03 -16.64 -21.64
N SER A 80 -11.84 -17.29 -20.49
CA SER A 80 -12.94 -17.76 -19.64
C SER A 80 -13.79 -16.59 -19.16
N TYR A 81 -13.16 -15.51 -18.69
CA TYR A 81 -13.88 -14.30 -18.30
C TYR A 81 -14.65 -13.69 -19.48
N LEU A 82 -14.02 -13.56 -20.65
CA LEU A 82 -14.67 -13.02 -21.85
C LEU A 82 -15.84 -13.91 -22.32
N SER A 83 -15.71 -15.23 -22.20
CA SER A 83 -16.75 -16.18 -22.58
C SER A 83 -18.02 -16.01 -21.76
N ASP A 84 -17.96 -15.47 -20.54
CA ASP A 84 -19.14 -15.27 -19.70
C ASP A 84 -20.16 -14.31 -20.33
N GLY A 85 -19.69 -13.37 -21.16
CA GLY A 85 -20.52 -12.44 -21.94
C GLY A 85 -21.18 -13.04 -23.18
N LEU A 86 -20.87 -14.29 -23.54
CA LEU A 86 -21.48 -14.97 -24.69
C LEU A 86 -22.81 -15.65 -24.31
N GLU A 87 -23.80 -15.60 -25.21
CA GLU A 87 -25.17 -16.06 -24.94
C GLU A 87 -25.31 -17.59 -24.79
N SER A 88 -24.45 -18.39 -25.42
CA SER A 88 -24.57 -19.85 -25.53
C SER A 88 -23.39 -20.59 -24.91
N HIS A 89 -23.68 -21.59 -24.06
CA HIS A 89 -22.67 -22.41 -23.38
C HIS A 89 -21.78 -23.22 -24.34
N ALA A 90 -22.34 -23.66 -25.47
CA ALA A 90 -21.57 -24.37 -26.49
C ALA A 90 -20.54 -23.44 -27.15
N ASP A 91 -20.87 -22.17 -27.30
CA ASP A 91 -19.98 -21.17 -27.90
C ASP A 91 -18.89 -20.75 -26.92
N LYS A 92 -19.19 -20.72 -25.61
CA LYS A 92 -18.18 -20.47 -24.55
C LYS A 92 -17.04 -21.48 -24.59
N HIS A 93 -17.37 -22.77 -24.62
CA HIS A 93 -16.35 -23.82 -24.58
C HIS A 93 -15.51 -23.85 -25.86
N HIS A 94 -16.13 -23.68 -27.04
CA HIS A 94 -15.38 -23.59 -28.31
C HIS A 94 -14.51 -22.35 -28.36
N PHE A 95 -15.02 -21.18 -27.96
CA PHE A 95 -14.26 -19.93 -27.90
C PHE A 95 -12.99 -20.07 -27.06
N VAL A 96 -13.08 -20.66 -25.87
CA VAL A 96 -11.91 -20.86 -25.01
C VAL A 96 -10.92 -21.85 -25.62
N LEU A 97 -11.39 -22.98 -26.16
CA LEU A 97 -10.51 -23.99 -26.77
C LEU A 97 -9.79 -23.46 -28.02
N ASP A 98 -10.52 -22.84 -28.93
CA ASP A 98 -9.97 -22.28 -30.17
C ASP A 98 -9.03 -21.11 -29.85
N GLY A 99 -9.38 -20.31 -28.85
CA GLY A 99 -8.53 -19.24 -28.35
C GLY A 99 -7.21 -19.77 -27.79
N LEU A 100 -7.22 -20.88 -27.04
CA LEU A 100 -5.98 -21.47 -26.50
C LEU A 100 -4.99 -21.89 -27.59
N GLU A 101 -5.47 -22.36 -28.73
CA GLU A 101 -4.66 -22.86 -29.84
C GLU A 101 -4.28 -21.80 -30.90
N THR A 102 -4.80 -20.57 -30.79
CA THR A 102 -4.56 -19.47 -31.76
C THR A 102 -3.73 -18.33 -31.17
N ASP A 103 -2.78 -17.75 -31.91
CA ASP A 103 -1.97 -16.62 -31.47
C ASP A 103 -1.96 -15.48 -32.50
N GLY A 104 -1.42 -14.32 -32.12
CA GLY A 104 -1.27 -13.16 -32.99
C GLY A 104 -2.57 -12.81 -33.73
N SER A 105 -2.53 -12.89 -35.06
CA SER A 105 -3.68 -12.62 -35.94
C SER A 105 -4.82 -13.64 -35.80
N GLY A 106 -4.51 -14.88 -35.43
CA GLY A 106 -5.53 -15.90 -35.20
C GLY A 106 -6.39 -15.56 -33.98
N LEU A 107 -5.74 -15.12 -32.91
CA LEU A 107 -6.44 -14.65 -31.70
C LEU A 107 -7.24 -13.36 -31.98
N GLU A 108 -6.68 -12.44 -32.76
CA GLU A 108 -7.37 -11.21 -33.19
C GLU A 108 -8.67 -11.52 -33.93
N ASN A 109 -8.63 -12.41 -34.93
CA ASN A 109 -9.81 -12.80 -35.69
C ASN A 109 -10.86 -13.46 -34.80
N LEU A 110 -10.45 -14.35 -33.90
CA LEU A 110 -11.37 -15.03 -32.98
C LEU A 110 -12.07 -14.02 -32.05
N LEU A 111 -11.33 -13.06 -31.48
CA LEU A 111 -11.89 -12.02 -30.63
C LEU A 111 -12.90 -11.17 -31.41
N GLN A 112 -12.55 -10.77 -32.64
CA GLN A 112 -13.40 -9.96 -33.50
C GLN A 112 -14.70 -10.67 -33.91
N GLU A 113 -14.61 -11.95 -34.29
CA GLU A 113 -15.77 -12.79 -34.63
C GLU A 113 -16.76 -12.92 -33.47
N ASN A 114 -16.27 -12.85 -32.23
CA ASN A 114 -17.07 -12.95 -31.01
C ASN A 114 -17.43 -11.57 -30.41
N GLY A 115 -17.28 -10.48 -31.17
CA GLY A 115 -17.75 -9.15 -30.79
C GLY A 115 -16.77 -8.32 -29.93
N PHE A 116 -15.55 -8.82 -29.70
CA PHE A 116 -14.50 -8.10 -28.98
C PHE A 116 -13.57 -7.39 -29.98
N ASN A 117 -13.55 -6.06 -29.96
CA ASN A 117 -12.76 -5.28 -30.91
C ASN A 117 -11.34 -5.03 -30.38
N LEU A 118 -10.54 -6.10 -30.33
CA LEU A 118 -9.15 -6.05 -29.85
C LEU A 118 -8.21 -6.33 -31.03
N PRO A 119 -7.60 -5.30 -31.66
CA PRO A 119 -6.59 -5.50 -32.71
C PRO A 119 -5.30 -6.02 -32.08
N TRP A 120 -5.31 -7.30 -31.69
CA TRP A 120 -4.35 -7.92 -30.77
C TRP A 120 -2.90 -7.77 -31.23
N VAL A 121 -2.64 -7.90 -32.54
CA VAL A 121 -1.28 -7.79 -33.10
C VAL A 121 -0.73 -6.38 -32.90
N ALA A 122 -1.51 -5.35 -33.21
CA ALA A 122 -1.08 -3.96 -33.05
C ALA A 122 -1.05 -3.54 -31.56
N MET A 123 -2.03 -3.98 -30.78
CA MET A 123 -2.19 -3.62 -29.37
C MET A 123 -1.06 -4.17 -28.50
N SER A 124 -0.57 -5.38 -28.81
CA SER A 124 0.51 -6.03 -28.04
C SER A 124 1.83 -5.26 -28.06
N GLU A 125 2.03 -4.38 -29.05
CA GLU A 125 3.22 -3.51 -29.17
C GLU A 125 3.04 -2.13 -28.51
N LEU A 126 1.83 -1.78 -28.09
CA LEU A 126 1.56 -0.47 -27.47
C LEU A 126 2.26 -0.33 -26.11
N PRO A 127 2.64 0.90 -25.69
CA PRO A 127 3.03 1.20 -24.32
C PRO A 127 2.01 0.72 -23.28
N LEU A 128 2.46 0.47 -22.05
CA LEU A 128 1.66 -0.12 -20.97
C LEU A 128 0.26 0.50 -20.80
N PHE A 129 0.19 1.84 -20.66
CA PHE A 129 -1.07 2.53 -20.43
C PHE A 129 -2.01 2.44 -21.65
N GLU A 130 -1.46 2.61 -22.85
CA GLU A 130 -2.20 2.52 -24.11
C GLU A 130 -2.72 1.10 -24.37
N PHE A 131 -1.95 0.07 -23.97
CA PHE A 131 -2.38 -1.32 -24.02
C PHE A 131 -3.65 -1.54 -23.20
N PHE A 132 -3.68 -1.12 -21.93
CA PHE A 132 -4.87 -1.29 -21.09
C PHE A 132 -6.04 -0.43 -21.56
N GLN A 133 -5.78 0.79 -22.06
CA GLN A 133 -6.83 1.62 -22.64
C GLN A 133 -7.47 0.97 -23.88
N ALA A 134 -6.67 0.33 -24.73
CA ALA A 134 -7.15 -0.43 -25.87
C ALA A 134 -7.96 -1.66 -25.43
N CYS A 135 -7.53 -2.38 -24.38
CA CYS A 135 -8.31 -3.47 -23.78
C CYS A 135 -9.69 -2.99 -23.31
N ILE A 136 -9.74 -1.93 -22.49
CA ILE A 136 -10.98 -1.39 -21.92
C ILE A 136 -11.94 -0.94 -23.03
N SER A 137 -11.42 -0.25 -24.05
CA SER A 137 -12.22 0.24 -25.17
C SER A 137 -12.73 -0.89 -26.05
N GLY A 138 -11.86 -1.86 -26.40
CA GLY A 138 -12.20 -2.98 -27.28
C GLY A 138 -13.16 -3.98 -26.65
N LEU A 139 -13.12 -4.11 -25.33
CA LEU A 139 -14.04 -4.93 -24.53
C LEU A 139 -15.30 -4.18 -24.09
N GLN A 140 -15.43 -2.89 -24.41
CA GLN A 140 -16.54 -2.02 -24.00
C GLN A 140 -16.77 -2.00 -22.47
N LEU A 141 -15.69 -2.09 -21.69
CA LEU A 141 -15.77 -1.99 -20.24
C LEU A 141 -16.17 -0.57 -19.85
N ALA A 142 -17.29 -0.43 -19.13
CA ALA A 142 -17.78 0.86 -18.70
C ALA A 142 -16.94 1.43 -17.55
N LEU A 143 -15.97 2.29 -17.89
CA LEU A 143 -15.13 3.03 -16.93
C LEU A 143 -15.95 3.80 -15.89
N THR A 144 -17.16 4.24 -16.23
CA THR A 144 -17.99 5.11 -15.37
C THR A 144 -18.66 4.41 -14.20
N SER A 145 -18.61 3.08 -14.15
CA SER A 145 -19.40 2.28 -13.20
C SER A 145 -18.57 1.30 -12.36
N ASP A 146 -17.30 1.07 -12.69
CA ASP A 146 -16.41 0.22 -11.90
C ASP A 146 -15.23 1.01 -11.33
N ALA A 147 -15.32 1.31 -10.03
CA ALA A 147 -14.27 1.99 -9.29
C ALA A 147 -12.93 1.23 -9.35
N PHE A 148 -12.96 -0.11 -9.41
CA PHE A 148 -11.74 -0.94 -9.47
C PHE A 148 -10.97 -0.71 -10.76
N THR A 149 -11.67 -0.69 -11.90
CA THR A 149 -11.06 -0.39 -13.19
C THR A 149 -10.51 1.04 -13.24
N ILE A 150 -11.20 2.04 -12.64
CA ILE A 150 -10.69 3.42 -12.58
C ILE A 150 -9.37 3.49 -11.79
N GLU A 151 -9.37 3.00 -10.55
CA GLU A 151 -8.18 3.01 -9.70
C GLU A 151 -7.03 2.20 -10.32
N PHE A 152 -7.35 1.06 -10.95
CA PHE A 152 -6.38 0.28 -11.69
C PHE A 152 -5.74 1.10 -12.82
N MET A 153 -6.55 1.83 -13.59
CA MET A 153 -6.03 2.70 -14.66
C MET A 153 -5.23 3.88 -14.12
N GLU A 154 -5.59 4.45 -12.98
CA GLU A 154 -4.79 5.48 -12.31
C GLU A 154 -3.42 4.93 -11.87
N MET A 155 -3.38 3.71 -11.32
CA MET A 155 -2.13 3.04 -10.97
C MET A 155 -1.27 2.77 -12.21
N VAL A 156 -1.85 2.20 -13.27
CA VAL A 156 -1.16 1.94 -14.54
C VAL A 156 -0.60 3.25 -15.09
N TRP A 157 -1.38 4.33 -15.05
CA TRP A 157 -0.94 5.66 -15.48
C TRP A 157 0.23 6.15 -14.64
N ALA A 158 0.10 6.15 -13.31
CA ALA A 158 1.14 6.59 -12.38
C ALA A 158 2.45 5.81 -12.56
N PHE A 159 2.35 4.50 -12.82
CA PHE A 159 3.50 3.65 -13.14
C PHE A 159 4.10 4.00 -14.51
N SER A 160 3.26 4.21 -15.53
CA SER A 160 3.72 4.45 -16.91
C SER A 160 4.57 5.73 -17.08
N ILE A 161 4.43 6.69 -16.16
CA ILE A 161 5.13 7.98 -16.22
C ILE A 161 6.59 7.88 -15.74
N ARG A 162 6.93 6.90 -14.88
CA ARG A 162 8.25 6.81 -14.22
C ARG A 162 8.98 5.53 -14.64
N PRO A 163 10.20 5.60 -15.16
CA PRO A 163 10.98 4.39 -15.41
C PRO A 163 11.35 3.66 -14.10
N PRO A 164 11.37 2.32 -14.08
CA PRO A 164 11.02 1.43 -15.19
C PRO A 164 9.50 1.39 -15.43
N ASN A 165 9.06 1.56 -16.69
CA ASN A 165 7.65 1.73 -17.07
C ASN A 165 7.17 0.72 -18.13
N GLY A 166 7.91 -0.38 -18.32
CA GLY A 166 7.57 -1.42 -19.28
C GLY A 166 6.47 -2.37 -18.80
N LYS A 167 5.95 -3.19 -19.73
CA LYS A 167 4.95 -4.21 -19.43
C LYS A 167 5.44 -5.25 -18.43
N MET A 168 6.68 -5.70 -18.59
CA MET A 168 7.31 -6.66 -17.68
C MET A 168 7.49 -6.05 -16.28
N ASP A 169 7.99 -4.82 -16.21
CA ASP A 169 8.23 -4.12 -14.93
C ASP A 169 6.92 -3.90 -14.17
N PHE A 170 5.84 -3.54 -14.88
CA PHE A 170 4.53 -3.41 -14.28
C PHE A 170 3.98 -4.74 -13.79
N LEU A 171 4.19 -5.83 -14.54
CA LEU A 171 3.78 -7.15 -14.10
C LEU A 171 4.51 -7.56 -12.81
N ASP A 172 5.81 -7.30 -12.71
CA ASP A 172 6.57 -7.55 -11.47
C ASP A 172 6.10 -6.65 -10.32
N HIS A 173 5.79 -5.38 -10.60
CA HIS A 173 5.20 -4.45 -9.62
C HIS A 173 3.84 -4.96 -9.12
N TRP A 174 3.00 -5.44 -10.04
CA TRP A 174 1.72 -6.05 -9.73
C TRP A 174 1.87 -7.29 -8.85
N GLU A 175 2.70 -8.26 -9.24
CA GLU A 175 2.85 -9.51 -8.48
C GLU A 175 3.38 -9.28 -7.05
N ASN A 176 4.30 -8.34 -6.89
CA ASN A 176 4.86 -8.00 -5.58
C ASN A 176 3.92 -7.17 -4.70
N GLY A 177 2.98 -6.43 -5.31
CA GLY A 177 2.14 -5.44 -4.62
C GLY A 177 0.65 -5.75 -4.57
N LYS A 178 0.14 -6.72 -5.33
CA LYS A 178 -1.30 -7.03 -5.48
C LYS A 178 -2.05 -7.32 -4.18
N GLU A 179 -1.34 -7.76 -3.14
CA GLU A 179 -1.90 -7.98 -1.79
C GLU A 179 -2.14 -6.67 -1.02
N LYS A 180 -1.66 -5.53 -1.53
CA LYS A 180 -1.71 -4.21 -0.88
C LYS A 180 -2.46 -3.17 -1.70
N PHE A 181 -2.49 -3.32 -3.02
CA PHE A 181 -3.16 -2.37 -3.90
C PHE A 181 -4.67 -2.39 -3.69
N SER A 182 -5.23 -1.27 -3.23
CA SER A 182 -6.65 -1.13 -2.92
C SER A 182 -7.26 0.12 -3.53
N LEU A 183 -8.58 0.16 -3.75
CA LEU A 183 -9.33 1.38 -4.04
C LEU A 183 -9.01 2.45 -3.01
N ASN A 184 -8.62 3.63 -3.49
CA ASN A 184 -8.58 4.82 -2.67
C ASN A 184 -10.02 5.19 -2.34
N SER A 185 -10.49 4.69 -1.20
CA SER A 185 -11.76 5.12 -0.63
C SER A 185 -11.57 6.56 -0.19
N SER A 186 -12.21 7.50 -0.88
CA SER A 186 -12.30 8.87 -0.41
C SER A 186 -12.86 8.83 1.02
N VAL A 187 -12.03 9.24 1.97
CA VAL A 187 -12.42 9.38 3.38
C VAL A 187 -13.58 10.38 3.40
N GLY A 188 -14.81 9.89 3.57
CA GLY A 188 -16.03 10.71 3.52
C GLY A 188 -17.20 10.17 2.68
N SER A 189 -17.06 9.06 1.96
CA SER A 189 -18.20 8.41 1.28
C SER A 189 -19.19 7.79 2.29
N ASP A 190 -20.49 7.81 1.98
CA ASP A 190 -21.54 7.20 2.80
C ASP A 190 -21.46 5.66 2.71
N ALA A 191 -20.51 5.06 3.44
CA ALA A 191 -20.17 3.65 3.36
C ALA A 191 -19.79 3.03 4.73
N VAL A 192 -20.15 1.76 4.95
CA VAL A 192 -19.86 1.04 6.20
C VAL A 192 -18.37 0.77 6.32
N GLN A 193 -17.76 1.18 7.43
CA GLN A 193 -16.33 1.03 7.66
C GLN A 193 -16.00 -0.36 8.21
N ILE A 194 -15.04 -1.06 7.63
CA ILE A 194 -14.60 -2.38 8.09
C ILE A 194 -13.10 -2.32 8.38
N MET A 195 -12.72 -2.62 9.61
CA MET A 195 -11.32 -2.57 10.03
C MET A 195 -11.03 -3.52 11.18
N THR A 196 -9.75 -3.82 11.36
CA THR A 196 -9.31 -4.62 12.51
C THR A 196 -9.38 -3.81 13.81
N ILE A 197 -9.62 -4.47 14.95
CA ILE A 197 -9.63 -3.85 16.30
C ILE A 197 -8.37 -3.01 16.58
N HIS A 198 -7.20 -3.42 16.06
CA HIS A 198 -5.98 -2.64 16.26
C HIS A 198 -5.97 -1.32 15.49
N LYS A 199 -6.51 -1.31 14.27
CA LYS A 199 -6.60 -0.11 13.42
C LYS A 199 -7.62 0.91 13.96
N SER A 200 -8.58 0.47 14.77
CA SER A 200 -9.59 1.35 15.37
C SER A 200 -9.15 2.04 16.65
N LYS A 201 -7.95 1.75 17.18
CA LYS A 201 -7.43 2.39 18.40
C LYS A 201 -7.35 3.91 18.19
N GLY A 202 -8.03 4.67 19.05
CA GLY A 202 -8.08 6.13 18.98
C GLY A 202 -9.14 6.69 18.03
N LEU A 203 -9.90 5.82 17.33
CA LEU A 203 -11.06 6.21 16.54
C LEU A 203 -12.36 5.95 17.31
N GLU A 204 -13.43 6.63 16.94
CA GLU A 204 -14.76 6.47 17.53
C GLU A 204 -15.82 6.48 16.42
N PHE A 205 -16.89 5.72 16.64
CA PHE A 205 -17.98 5.56 15.66
C PHE A 205 -19.32 5.61 16.38
N PRO A 206 -20.36 6.27 15.80
CA PRO A 206 -21.71 6.22 16.35
C PRO A 206 -22.18 4.78 16.60
N ILE A 207 -22.01 3.91 15.61
CA ILE A 207 -22.41 2.51 15.67
C ILE A 207 -21.19 1.61 15.49
N VAL A 208 -21.02 0.64 16.40
CA VAL A 208 -20.02 -0.42 16.26
C VAL A 208 -20.69 -1.78 16.29
N ILE A 209 -20.29 -2.63 15.34
CA ILE A 209 -20.67 -4.04 15.29
C ILE A 209 -19.41 -4.87 15.48
N PHE A 210 -19.39 -5.70 16.52
CA PHE A 210 -18.30 -6.63 16.81
C PHE A 210 -18.76 -8.07 16.54
N PRO A 211 -18.61 -8.58 15.30
CA PRO A 211 -19.24 -9.82 14.84
C PRO A 211 -18.65 -11.14 15.40
N TRP A 212 -17.40 -11.12 15.88
CA TRP A 212 -16.70 -12.31 16.39
C TRP A 212 -16.07 -12.01 17.74
N ALA A 213 -16.93 -11.80 18.74
CA ALA A 213 -16.52 -11.51 20.10
C ALA A 213 -16.16 -12.79 20.90
N ASP A 214 -16.22 -13.95 20.27
CA ASP A 214 -15.78 -15.29 20.72
C ASP A 214 -14.30 -15.55 20.36
N MET A 215 -13.41 -14.60 20.63
CA MET A 215 -12.00 -14.78 20.34
C MET A 215 -11.39 -15.86 21.26
N LYS A 216 -10.70 -16.82 20.65
CA LYS A 216 -9.96 -17.83 21.39
C LYS A 216 -8.81 -17.18 22.16
N ILE A 217 -8.80 -17.37 23.48
CA ILE A 217 -7.78 -16.80 24.36
C ILE A 217 -6.45 -17.55 24.20
N GLU A 218 -6.52 -18.88 24.06
CA GLU A 218 -5.38 -19.76 23.80
C GLU A 218 -5.26 -20.10 22.29
N ASP A 219 -4.62 -19.25 21.48
CA ASP A 219 -4.28 -19.56 20.08
C ASP A 219 -2.77 -19.47 19.84
N TYR A 220 -2.03 -20.42 20.41
CA TYR A 220 -0.55 -20.48 20.35
C TYR A 220 -0.01 -21.26 19.15
N ARG A 221 -0.72 -21.28 18.01
CA ARG A 221 -0.21 -21.96 16.81
C ARG A 221 1.11 -21.31 16.41
N ASP A 222 2.18 -22.09 16.56
CA ASP A 222 3.57 -21.70 16.29
C ASP A 222 4.17 -20.61 17.20
N HIS A 223 3.54 -20.36 18.36
CA HIS A 223 4.16 -19.55 19.42
C HIS A 223 5.38 -20.27 19.99
N LYS A 224 6.48 -19.54 20.15
CA LYS A 224 7.72 -20.06 20.73
C LYS A 224 8.10 -19.20 21.93
N ILE A 225 8.58 -19.86 22.97
CA ILE A 225 9.03 -19.18 24.19
C ILE A 225 10.49 -19.51 24.48
N TRP A 226 11.19 -18.54 25.04
CA TRP A 226 12.52 -18.73 25.59
C TRP A 226 12.40 -19.33 26.98
N VAL A 227 13.11 -20.43 27.23
CA VAL A 227 13.22 -21.06 28.54
C VAL A 227 14.68 -21.22 28.93
N PRO A 228 15.00 -21.26 30.24
CA PRO A 228 16.33 -21.60 30.72
C PRO A 228 16.80 -22.92 30.10
N ASN A 229 18.06 -22.98 29.68
CA ASN A 229 18.61 -24.18 29.07
C ASN A 229 18.68 -25.34 30.09
N PRO A 230 17.90 -26.42 29.92
CA PRO A 230 17.94 -27.55 30.84
C PRO A 230 19.11 -28.52 30.55
N LEU A 231 19.86 -28.30 29.46
CA LEU A 231 20.97 -29.14 29.05
C LEU A 231 22.28 -28.68 29.70
N PRO A 232 23.23 -29.61 29.99
CA PRO A 232 24.54 -29.30 30.55
C PRO A 232 25.46 -28.67 29.47
N CYS A 233 25.09 -27.51 28.96
CA CYS A 233 25.85 -26.76 27.97
C CYS A 233 26.05 -25.34 28.49
N GLU A 234 27.25 -25.04 29.00
CA GLU A 234 27.58 -23.75 29.63
C GLU A 234 27.59 -22.57 28.63
N SER A 235 27.60 -22.82 27.31
CA SER A 235 27.66 -21.77 26.30
C SER A 235 26.30 -21.23 25.85
N ILE A 236 25.19 -21.78 26.35
CA ILE A 236 23.84 -21.37 25.95
C ILE A 236 22.97 -21.24 27.20
N ASP A 237 22.57 -20.01 27.53
CA ASP A 237 21.77 -19.72 28.73
C ASP A 237 20.27 -20.04 28.54
N GLN A 238 19.75 -19.86 27.32
CA GLN A 238 18.33 -20.02 27.00
C GLN A 238 18.13 -20.77 25.69
N ILE A 239 17.05 -21.53 25.62
CA ILE A 239 16.62 -22.25 24.41
C ILE A 239 15.22 -21.82 24.00
N LEU A 240 14.98 -21.79 22.68
CA LEU A 240 13.69 -21.45 22.11
C LEU A 240 12.89 -22.72 21.84
N ILE A 241 11.79 -22.93 22.56
CA ILE A 241 10.92 -24.10 22.41
C ILE A 241 9.52 -23.72 21.96
N LYS A 242 8.83 -24.65 21.30
CA LYS A 242 7.43 -24.47 20.91
C LYS A 242 6.53 -24.50 22.16
N PHE A 243 5.68 -23.48 22.31
CA PHE A 243 4.76 -23.37 23.42
C PHE A 243 3.71 -24.49 23.37
N ASN A 244 3.67 -25.35 24.39
CA ASN A 244 2.69 -26.42 24.51
C ASN A 244 2.42 -26.74 25.99
N LYS A 245 1.29 -27.40 26.29
CA LYS A 245 0.89 -27.68 27.69
C LYS A 245 1.89 -28.60 28.43
N GLY A 246 2.60 -29.45 27.70
CA GLY A 246 3.56 -30.41 28.26
C GLY A 246 4.87 -29.78 28.76
N ILE A 247 5.19 -28.53 28.39
CA ILE A 247 6.43 -27.90 28.85
C ILE A 247 6.45 -27.63 30.36
N LYS A 248 5.27 -27.58 30.99
CA LYS A 248 5.13 -27.47 32.46
C LYS A 248 5.82 -28.61 33.21
N GLU A 249 5.98 -29.76 32.58
CA GLU A 249 6.55 -30.95 33.21
C GLU A 249 8.08 -30.93 33.22
N TYR A 250 8.71 -29.99 32.52
CA TYR A 250 10.17 -29.95 32.37
C TYR A 250 10.88 -29.42 33.62
N SER A 251 10.35 -28.38 34.25
CA SER A 251 10.82 -27.87 35.55
C SER A 251 9.78 -26.94 36.19
N GLU A 252 9.90 -26.70 37.50
CA GLU A 252 9.07 -25.71 38.22
C GLU A 252 9.24 -24.29 37.63
N GLU A 253 10.47 -23.90 37.30
CA GLU A 253 10.76 -22.60 36.68
C GLU A 253 10.07 -22.45 35.30
N ILE A 254 10.06 -23.50 34.47
CA ILE A 254 9.37 -23.49 33.18
C ILE A 254 7.85 -23.46 33.36
N ALA A 255 7.32 -24.12 34.39
CA ALA A 255 5.90 -24.07 34.72
C ALA A 255 5.45 -22.64 35.09
N GLU A 256 6.28 -21.90 35.84
CA GLU A 256 6.03 -20.48 36.15
C GLU A 256 6.04 -19.60 34.90
N ILE A 257 7.05 -19.76 34.03
CA ILE A 257 7.13 -19.02 32.75
C ILE A 257 5.88 -19.29 31.90
N TYR A 258 5.44 -20.55 31.84
CA TYR A 258 4.21 -20.90 31.13
C TYR A 258 2.99 -20.18 31.71
N ASP A 259 2.80 -20.19 33.02
CA ASP A 259 1.62 -19.57 33.64
C ASP A 259 1.64 -18.04 33.49
N GLN A 260 2.82 -17.40 33.54
CA GLN A 260 2.98 -15.98 33.21
C GLN A 260 2.61 -15.69 31.75
N GLU A 261 3.02 -16.53 30.81
CA GLU A 261 2.73 -16.34 29.39
C GLU A 261 1.24 -16.45 29.10
N ILE A 262 0.55 -17.41 29.75
CA ILE A 262 -0.92 -17.50 29.69
C ILE A 262 -1.57 -16.24 30.25
N ALA A 263 -1.13 -15.77 31.43
CA ALA A 263 -1.72 -14.58 32.05
C ALA A 263 -1.56 -13.34 31.16
N LYS A 264 -0.42 -13.18 30.48
CA LYS A 264 -0.19 -12.12 29.49
C LYS A 264 -1.14 -12.24 28.30
N ALA A 265 -1.26 -13.43 27.72
CA ALA A 265 -2.15 -13.66 26.59
C ALA A 265 -3.63 -13.40 26.95
N GLN A 266 -4.04 -13.74 28.18
CA GLN A 266 -5.36 -13.41 28.73
C GLN A 266 -5.57 -11.89 28.81
N LEU A 267 -4.60 -11.18 29.38
CA LEU A 267 -4.64 -9.72 29.50
C LEU A 267 -4.71 -9.04 28.13
N ASP A 268 -3.93 -9.50 27.15
CA ASP A 268 -3.93 -8.95 25.80
C ASP A 268 -5.27 -9.16 25.09
N ASN A 269 -5.90 -10.33 25.26
CA ASN A 269 -7.25 -10.57 24.73
C ASN A 269 -8.31 -9.69 25.41
N LEU A 270 -8.22 -9.50 26.73
CA LEU A 270 -9.08 -8.56 27.45
C LEU A 270 -8.88 -7.12 26.96
N ASN A 271 -7.65 -6.70 26.71
CA ASN A 271 -7.35 -5.37 26.15
C ASN A 271 -8.00 -5.19 24.76
N LEU A 272 -8.03 -6.24 23.94
CA LEU A 272 -8.69 -6.18 22.63
C LEU A 272 -10.21 -6.05 22.74
N VAL A 273 -10.83 -6.84 23.61
CA VAL A 273 -12.25 -6.71 23.92
C VAL A 273 -12.52 -5.29 24.42
N TYR A 274 -11.75 -4.80 25.40
CA TYR A 274 -11.88 -3.45 25.92
C TYR A 274 -11.81 -2.37 24.82
N VAL A 275 -10.82 -2.46 23.92
CA VAL A 275 -10.72 -1.53 22.79
C VAL A 275 -11.97 -1.60 21.93
N ALA A 276 -12.42 -2.80 21.54
CA ALA A 276 -13.60 -2.98 20.69
C ALA A 276 -14.89 -2.43 21.34
N LEU A 277 -15.12 -2.74 22.61
CA LEU A 277 -16.32 -2.31 23.35
C LEU A 277 -16.36 -0.79 23.58
N THR A 278 -15.21 -0.11 23.59
CA THR A 278 -15.11 1.34 23.83
C THR A 278 -15.06 2.17 22.55
N ARG A 279 -15.28 1.57 21.37
CA ARG A 279 -15.29 2.32 20.09
C ARG A 279 -16.66 2.96 19.77
N ALA A 280 -17.75 2.43 20.34
CA ALA A 280 -19.10 2.92 20.07
C ALA A 280 -19.42 4.18 20.87
N ILE A 281 -20.09 5.15 20.24
CA ILE A 281 -20.66 6.33 20.92
C ILE A 281 -22.12 6.04 21.29
N ASP A 282 -22.95 5.62 20.33
CA ASP A 282 -24.39 5.46 20.55
C ASP A 282 -24.75 4.02 20.87
N GLN A 283 -24.40 3.09 19.98
CA GLN A 283 -24.81 1.69 20.12
C GLN A 283 -23.73 0.72 19.69
N LEU A 284 -23.65 -0.38 20.44
CA LEU A 284 -22.71 -1.48 20.25
C LEU A 284 -23.47 -2.79 20.10
N SER A 285 -23.28 -3.47 18.96
CA SER A 285 -23.80 -4.83 18.74
C SER A 285 -22.67 -5.85 18.84
N ILE A 286 -22.73 -6.70 19.85
CA ILE A 286 -21.77 -7.77 20.11
C ILE A 286 -22.37 -9.08 19.62
N ILE A 287 -21.66 -9.80 18.75
CA ILE A 287 -22.06 -11.12 18.26
C ILE A 287 -20.98 -12.11 18.70
N THR A 288 -21.40 -13.17 19.39
CA THR A 288 -20.51 -14.20 19.95
C THR A 288 -21.21 -15.55 19.85
N GLU A 289 -20.43 -16.62 19.71
CA GLU A 289 -20.90 -17.97 19.95
C GLU A 289 -21.01 -18.24 21.46
N ASP A 290 -21.96 -19.10 21.85
CA ASP A 290 -22.07 -19.59 23.23
C ASP A 290 -21.21 -20.85 23.40
N HIS A 291 -20.20 -20.77 24.27
CA HIS A 291 -19.29 -21.87 24.57
C HIS A 291 -19.59 -22.61 25.88
N GLY A 292 -20.74 -22.36 26.50
CA GLY A 292 -21.05 -22.90 27.82
C GLY A 292 -20.65 -21.95 28.95
N PRO A 293 -20.98 -22.30 30.21
CA PRO A 293 -20.49 -21.56 31.37
C PRO A 293 -18.96 -21.66 31.47
N MET A 294 -18.32 -20.57 31.92
CA MET A 294 -16.89 -20.57 32.17
C MET A 294 -16.53 -21.66 33.19
N LYS A 295 -15.43 -22.39 32.93
CA LYS A 295 -14.84 -23.34 33.88
C LYS A 295 -13.85 -22.61 34.80
N ASP A 296 -12.72 -23.23 35.14
CA ASP A 296 -11.68 -22.59 35.97
C ASP A 296 -11.01 -21.40 35.27
N ARG A 297 -10.88 -21.44 33.94
CA ARG A 297 -10.29 -20.38 33.11
C ARG A 297 -11.07 -20.23 31.81
N PRO A 298 -11.22 -19.01 31.28
CA PRO A 298 -11.94 -18.78 30.04
C PRO A 298 -11.12 -19.29 28.85
N SER A 299 -11.77 -20.06 27.98
CA SER A 299 -11.16 -20.51 26.72
C SER A 299 -11.40 -19.53 25.58
N TYR A 300 -12.55 -18.87 25.61
CA TYR A 300 -12.98 -17.87 24.65
C TYR A 300 -13.45 -16.60 25.36
N THR A 301 -13.26 -15.45 24.73
CA THR A 301 -13.78 -14.17 25.26
C THR A 301 -15.31 -14.12 25.30
N GLY A 302 -15.99 -14.99 24.53
CA GLY A 302 -17.44 -15.18 24.56
C GLY A 302 -17.99 -15.54 25.94
N GLU A 303 -17.21 -16.31 26.72
CA GLU A 303 -17.57 -16.77 28.06
C GLU A 303 -17.75 -15.59 29.03
N TYR A 304 -16.97 -14.51 28.88
CA TYR A 304 -17.13 -13.31 29.70
C TYR A 304 -18.50 -12.64 29.54
N PHE A 305 -19.05 -12.63 28.31
CA PHE A 305 -20.37 -12.03 28.06
C PHE A 305 -21.48 -12.88 28.66
N ARG A 306 -21.37 -14.21 28.55
CA ARG A 306 -22.31 -15.14 29.20
C ARG A 306 -22.27 -14.98 30.72
N ASP A 307 -21.09 -15.01 31.32
CA ASP A 307 -20.94 -14.87 32.78
C ASP A 307 -21.48 -13.52 33.27
N TYR A 308 -21.26 -12.46 32.51
CA TYR A 308 -21.86 -11.16 32.80
C TYR A 308 -23.40 -11.23 32.77
N LEU A 309 -24.02 -11.82 31.74
CA LEU A 309 -25.47 -11.97 31.66
C LEU A 309 -26.03 -12.84 32.80
N VAL A 310 -25.33 -13.90 33.20
CA VAL A 310 -25.69 -14.72 34.36
C VAL A 310 -25.61 -13.91 35.66
N SER A 311 -24.55 -13.11 35.83
CA SER A 311 -24.38 -12.26 37.02
C SER A 311 -25.45 -11.16 37.16
N GLN A 312 -26.09 -10.77 36.06
CA GLN A 312 -27.18 -9.80 36.02
C GLN A 312 -28.57 -10.46 36.04
N ASP A 313 -28.66 -11.78 36.25
CA ASP A 313 -29.90 -12.56 36.18
C ASP A 313 -30.66 -12.40 34.83
N MET A 314 -29.92 -12.16 33.74
CA MET A 314 -30.47 -11.93 32.40
C MET A 314 -30.37 -13.14 31.45
N TRP A 315 -29.57 -14.16 31.81
CA TRP A 315 -29.31 -15.32 30.96
C TRP A 315 -30.51 -16.26 30.85
N GLU A 316 -30.87 -16.64 29.63
CA GLU A 316 -31.91 -17.61 29.32
C GLU A 316 -31.43 -18.54 28.18
N ASP A 317 -31.43 -19.87 28.38
CA ASP A 317 -30.76 -20.84 27.48
C ASP A 317 -31.29 -20.85 26.02
N HIS A 318 -32.49 -20.33 25.78
CA HIS A 318 -33.10 -20.30 24.44
C HIS A 318 -33.14 -18.89 23.82
N LYS A 319 -32.62 -17.89 24.52
CA LYS A 319 -32.66 -16.50 24.09
C LYS A 319 -31.36 -16.14 23.37
N GLN A 320 -31.48 -15.73 22.12
CA GLN A 320 -30.34 -15.37 21.27
C GLN A 320 -30.04 -13.87 21.25
N TRP A 321 -30.95 -13.05 21.79
CA TRP A 321 -30.88 -11.59 21.74
C TRP A 321 -31.04 -11.00 23.14
N PHE A 322 -30.03 -10.25 23.55
CA PHE A 322 -30.02 -9.52 24.81
C PHE A 322 -29.81 -8.04 24.52
N GLN A 323 -30.52 -7.18 25.23
CA GLN A 323 -30.39 -5.73 25.11
C GLN A 323 -30.14 -5.15 26.50
N ILE A 324 -29.14 -4.28 26.59
CA ILE A 324 -28.75 -3.60 27.81
C ILE A 324 -28.70 -2.11 27.49
N GLY A 325 -29.34 -1.28 28.32
CA GLY A 325 -29.43 0.16 28.10
C GLY A 325 -30.54 0.59 27.13
N GLN A 326 -30.51 1.86 26.72
CA GLN A 326 -31.47 2.48 25.81
C GLN A 326 -30.81 2.82 24.48
N ALA A 327 -31.53 2.64 23.37
CA ALA A 327 -31.08 2.96 22.02
C ALA A 327 -31.22 4.47 21.73
N ALA A 328 -30.60 5.31 22.56
CA ALA A 328 -30.56 6.76 22.36
C ALA A 328 -29.43 7.14 21.40
N ARG A 329 -29.67 8.13 20.55
CA ARG A 329 -28.64 8.74 19.70
C ARG A 329 -28.03 9.92 20.46
N GLU A 330 -26.75 9.83 20.79
CA GLU A 330 -25.95 10.91 21.37
C GLU A 330 -25.08 11.60 20.32
N SER A 331 -24.73 10.90 19.25
CA SER A 331 -23.94 11.43 18.14
C SER A 331 -24.67 12.51 17.35
N ILE A 332 -23.90 13.49 16.88
CA ILE A 332 -24.37 14.48 15.92
C ILE A 332 -24.51 13.79 14.56
N PRO A 333 -25.70 13.82 13.91
CA PRO A 333 -25.88 13.17 12.63
C PRO A 333 -24.86 13.62 11.61
N SER A 334 -24.21 12.67 10.94
CA SER A 334 -23.29 13.02 9.86
C SER A 334 -24.07 13.77 8.78
N VAL A 335 -23.59 14.98 8.43
CA VAL A 335 -24.15 15.71 7.30
C VAL A 335 -23.82 14.88 6.07
N LYS A 336 -24.86 14.43 5.34
CA LYS A 336 -24.70 13.85 4.01
C LYS A 336 -24.05 14.91 3.13
N THR A 337 -22.72 14.90 3.06
CA THR A 337 -22.00 15.62 2.02
C THR A 337 -22.18 14.75 0.79
N SER A 338 -23.34 14.87 0.14
CA SER A 338 -23.44 14.48 -1.25
C SER A 338 -22.47 15.38 -1.98
N VAL A 339 -21.22 14.93 -2.14
CA VAL A 339 -20.49 15.33 -3.35
C VAL A 339 -21.45 14.96 -4.47
N PRO A 340 -21.91 15.92 -5.30
CA PRO A 340 -22.75 15.58 -6.42
C PRO A 340 -22.04 14.44 -7.14
N GLU A 341 -22.73 13.32 -7.35
CA GLU A 341 -22.33 12.41 -8.42
C GLU A 341 -22.31 13.30 -9.66
N ALA A 342 -21.13 13.83 -9.96
CA ALA A 342 -20.88 14.34 -11.27
C ALA A 342 -21.07 13.09 -12.12
N ASP A 343 -22.15 13.09 -12.89
CA ASP A 343 -22.28 12.31 -14.12
C ASP A 343 -21.01 12.65 -14.92
N ILE A 344 -19.90 11.95 -14.64
CA ILE A 344 -18.74 11.96 -15.50
C ILE A 344 -19.20 11.11 -16.68
N LYS A 345 -19.97 11.73 -17.57
CA LYS A 345 -20.15 11.23 -18.92
C LYS A 345 -18.77 11.30 -19.56
N VAL A 346 -17.99 10.23 -19.41
CA VAL A 346 -16.84 9.99 -20.27
C VAL A 346 -17.43 10.03 -21.68
N PRO A 347 -17.01 10.97 -22.55
CA PRO A 347 -17.59 11.06 -23.88
C PRO A 347 -17.39 9.71 -24.57
N SER A 348 -18.48 9.05 -24.93
CA SER A 348 -18.48 7.96 -25.92
C SER A 348 -18.24 8.57 -27.30
N GLY A 349 -17.13 9.29 -27.46
CA GLY A 349 -16.62 9.72 -28.75
C GLY A 349 -15.75 8.59 -29.26
N GLY A 350 -16.15 7.95 -30.36
CA GLY A 350 -15.31 7.01 -31.07
C GLY A 350 -13.90 7.57 -31.21
N LEU A 351 -12.91 6.75 -30.88
CA LEU A 351 -11.50 7.10 -30.88
C LEU A 351 -11.08 7.52 -32.30
N LEU A 352 -11.20 8.81 -32.59
CA LEU A 352 -10.64 9.47 -33.76
C LEU A 352 -9.12 9.58 -33.53
N PHE A 353 -8.40 8.51 -33.86
CA PHE A 353 -6.94 8.50 -33.88
C PHE A 353 -6.33 9.05 -35.17
N ASP A 354 -7.13 9.60 -36.09
CA ASP A 354 -6.59 10.42 -37.15
C ASP A 354 -6.36 11.84 -36.64
N ARG A 355 -5.13 12.11 -36.21
CA ARG A 355 -4.54 13.44 -35.91
C ARG A 355 -4.73 14.02 -34.52
N ILE A 356 -4.51 13.23 -33.48
CA ILE A 356 -4.00 13.80 -32.22
C ILE A 356 -2.55 13.35 -32.08
N HIS A 357 -1.65 14.15 -32.67
CA HIS A 357 -0.37 14.33 -32.01
C HIS A 357 -0.72 14.85 -30.62
N LEU A 358 -0.60 14.01 -29.60
CA LEU A 358 -0.59 14.46 -28.22
C LEU A 358 0.52 15.51 -28.15
N ALA A 359 0.12 16.77 -28.28
CA ALA A 359 0.92 17.88 -27.81
C ALA A 359 1.17 17.53 -26.35
N SER A 360 2.37 17.04 -26.07
CA SER A 360 2.88 16.76 -24.74
C SER A 360 2.30 17.82 -23.81
N GLY A 361 1.47 17.39 -22.85
CA GLY A 361 0.77 18.25 -21.91
C GLY A 361 1.76 18.97 -20.99
N ARG A 362 2.54 19.88 -21.56
CA ARG A 362 3.56 20.72 -20.94
C ARG A 362 2.99 22.04 -20.40
N ALA A 363 1.67 22.19 -20.36
CA ALA A 363 1.04 23.42 -19.90
C ALA A 363 -0.18 23.14 -19.02
N LYS A 364 0.08 22.61 -17.81
CA LYS A 364 -0.72 22.69 -16.55
C LYS A 364 -0.45 21.46 -15.67
N LEU A 365 0.77 21.34 -15.15
CA LEU A 365 1.20 20.25 -14.25
C LEU A 365 1.59 20.77 -12.85
N TRP A 366 0.89 21.79 -12.35
CA TRP A 366 1.20 22.44 -11.06
C TRP A 366 0.00 22.40 -10.11
N ASN A 367 -0.65 21.24 -10.02
CA ASN A 367 -1.77 21.03 -9.09
C ASN A 367 -1.26 20.25 -7.87
N THR A 368 -0.53 20.96 -7.01
CA THR A 368 -0.22 20.76 -5.57
C THR A 368 1.23 21.19 -5.29
N GLU A 369 1.42 22.09 -4.32
CA GLU A 369 2.75 22.66 -3.98
C GLU A 369 3.75 21.59 -3.50
N THR A 370 3.24 20.50 -2.90
CA THR A 370 4.07 19.43 -2.32
C THR A 370 4.71 18.52 -3.37
N GLU A 371 3.95 18.07 -4.37
CA GLU A 371 4.47 17.16 -5.40
C GLU A 371 5.44 17.85 -6.35
N ALA A 372 5.17 19.13 -6.68
CA ALA A 372 6.07 19.97 -7.46
C ALA A 372 7.41 20.16 -6.73
N SER A 373 7.40 20.35 -5.40
CA SER A 373 8.60 20.50 -4.58
C SER A 373 9.45 19.22 -4.53
N ILE A 374 8.81 18.06 -4.39
CA ILE A 374 9.50 16.75 -4.38
C ILE A 374 10.13 16.46 -5.75
N ARG A 375 9.38 16.68 -6.84
CA ARG A 375 9.89 16.44 -8.20
C ARG A 375 11.03 17.39 -8.55
N TRP A 376 10.92 18.66 -8.16
CA TRP A 376 12.00 19.64 -8.31
C TRP A 376 13.27 19.21 -7.55
N GLY A 377 13.10 18.72 -6.32
CA GLY A 377 14.23 18.25 -5.53
C GLY A 377 14.95 17.05 -6.14
N ASN A 378 14.19 16.07 -6.65
CA ASN A 378 14.78 14.92 -7.33
C ASN A 378 15.54 15.35 -8.60
N LEU A 379 15.01 16.31 -9.37
CA LEU A 379 15.67 16.84 -10.56
C LEU A 379 17.00 17.53 -10.23
N VAL A 380 17.02 18.38 -9.19
CA VAL A 380 18.23 19.06 -8.74
C VAL A 380 19.27 18.06 -8.25
N HIS A 381 18.85 17.09 -7.44
CA HIS A 381 19.72 16.05 -6.89
C HIS A 381 20.35 15.18 -7.98
N ASP A 382 19.56 14.66 -8.92
CA ASP A 382 20.07 13.83 -10.02
C ASP A 382 21.01 14.63 -10.93
N THR A 383 20.70 15.90 -11.19
CA THR A 383 21.59 16.78 -11.96
C THR A 383 22.93 17.00 -11.24
N LEU A 384 22.92 17.26 -9.92
CA LEU A 384 24.14 17.43 -9.12
C LEU A 384 24.96 16.14 -9.01
N SER A 385 24.30 14.97 -8.95
CA SER A 385 24.96 13.66 -8.91
C SER A 385 25.85 13.39 -10.13
N ARG A 386 25.59 14.08 -11.24
CA ARG A 386 26.32 13.98 -12.51
C ARG A 386 27.40 15.03 -12.68
N ILE A 387 27.56 15.93 -11.71
CA ILE A 387 28.54 17.00 -11.74
C ILE A 387 29.68 16.63 -10.80
N GLU A 388 30.80 16.18 -11.36
CA GLU A 388 32.04 16.02 -10.60
C GLU A 388 32.74 17.38 -10.51
N THR A 389 32.88 18.07 -11.64
CA THR A 389 33.56 19.36 -11.75
C THR A 389 32.67 20.39 -12.43
N GLN A 390 33.02 21.68 -12.33
CA GLN A 390 32.30 22.75 -13.05
C GLN A 390 32.22 22.54 -14.56
N ALA A 391 33.15 21.78 -15.15
CA ALA A 391 33.15 21.48 -16.58
C ALA A 391 31.99 20.56 -17.00
N ASP A 392 31.46 19.77 -16.07
CA ASP A 392 30.42 18.76 -16.33
C ASP A 392 29.01 19.36 -16.38
N LEU A 393 28.86 20.65 -16.04
CA LEU A 393 27.57 21.33 -15.98
C LEU A 393 26.75 21.19 -17.26
N ASN A 394 27.36 21.43 -18.43
CA ASN A 394 26.63 21.39 -19.70
C ASN A 394 26.17 19.96 -20.01
N LEU A 395 27.03 18.96 -19.78
CA LEU A 395 26.67 17.55 -20.00
C LEU A 395 25.57 17.08 -19.05
N ALA A 396 25.61 17.51 -17.78
CA ALA A 396 24.57 17.21 -16.80
C ALA A 396 23.23 17.87 -17.17
N LEU A 397 23.25 19.10 -17.68
CA LEU A 397 22.05 19.79 -18.16
C LEU A 397 21.49 19.18 -19.45
N ASP A 398 22.34 18.77 -20.39
CA ASP A 398 21.91 18.08 -21.62
C ASP A 398 21.26 16.74 -21.28
N PHE A 399 21.84 16.00 -20.31
CA PHE A 399 21.23 14.80 -19.77
C PHE A 399 19.88 15.10 -19.14
N ALA A 400 19.79 16.12 -18.28
CA ALA A 400 18.55 16.49 -17.61
C ALA A 400 17.46 16.93 -18.62
N GLU A 401 17.83 17.65 -19.68
CA GLU A 401 16.93 18.04 -20.77
C GLU A 401 16.35 16.82 -21.48
N GLN A 402 17.19 15.83 -21.79
CA GLN A 402 16.77 14.62 -22.49
C GLN A 402 15.96 13.67 -21.60
N GLU A 403 16.45 13.39 -20.40
CA GLU A 403 15.85 12.44 -19.46
C GLU A 403 14.53 12.96 -18.90
N TYR A 404 14.52 14.20 -18.41
CA TYR A 404 13.33 14.79 -17.78
C TYR A 404 12.42 15.54 -18.75
N LYS A 405 12.80 15.58 -20.04
CA LYS A 405 12.06 16.27 -21.11
C LYS A 405 11.69 17.69 -20.69
N LEU A 406 12.68 18.46 -20.24
CA LEU A 406 12.49 19.83 -19.80
C LEU A 406 12.33 20.77 -21.00
N ASP A 407 11.57 21.85 -20.83
CA ASP A 407 11.54 22.93 -21.81
C ASP A 407 12.67 23.95 -21.57
N ARG A 408 12.81 24.90 -22.50
CA ARG A 408 13.89 25.89 -22.45
C ARG A 408 13.82 26.81 -21.24
N GLN A 409 12.63 27.09 -20.71
CA GLN A 409 12.47 27.90 -19.49
C GLN A 409 12.86 27.09 -18.26
N GLU A 410 12.40 25.84 -18.17
CA GLU A 410 12.71 24.92 -17.07
C GLU A 410 14.22 24.63 -16.98
N ILE A 411 14.88 24.40 -18.11
CA ILE A 411 16.35 24.23 -18.16
C ILE A 411 17.09 25.46 -17.68
N ASN A 412 16.62 26.66 -18.03
CA ASN A 412 17.25 27.89 -17.54
C ASN A 412 17.10 28.05 -16.02
N ILE A 413 15.92 27.72 -15.47
CA ILE A 413 15.69 27.76 -14.02
C ILE A 413 16.59 26.73 -13.31
N LEU A 414 16.68 25.50 -13.83
CA LEU A 414 17.54 24.45 -13.30
C LEU A 414 19.01 24.89 -13.36
N LYS A 415 19.46 25.39 -14.50
CA LYS A 415 20.82 25.90 -14.68
C LYS A 415 21.17 26.98 -13.68
N ASP A 416 20.31 27.98 -13.50
CA ASP A 416 20.54 29.05 -12.54
C ASP A 416 20.65 28.51 -11.11
N HIS A 417 19.85 27.49 -10.78
CA HIS A 417 19.85 26.87 -9.46
C HIS A 417 21.12 26.05 -9.20
N ILE A 418 21.54 25.21 -10.16
CA ILE A 418 22.79 24.44 -10.08
C ILE A 418 24.00 25.38 -10.02
N LEU A 419 24.00 26.46 -10.80
CA LEU A 419 25.05 27.48 -10.78
C LEU A 419 25.21 28.12 -9.40
N ARG A 420 24.11 28.35 -8.66
CA ARG A 420 24.19 28.87 -7.28
C ARG A 420 24.85 27.90 -6.32
N VAL A 421 24.79 26.59 -6.56
CA VAL A 421 25.44 25.57 -5.72
C VAL A 421 26.92 25.47 -6.08
N ILE A 422 27.24 25.24 -7.36
CA ILE A 422 28.62 24.96 -7.79
C ILE A 422 29.54 26.19 -7.76
N HIS A 423 28.98 27.40 -7.81
CA HIS A 423 29.73 28.66 -7.68
C HIS A 423 29.54 29.34 -6.33
N HIS A 424 28.91 28.68 -5.35
CA HIS A 424 28.81 29.25 -4.00
C HIS A 424 30.21 29.40 -3.39
N ASP A 425 30.55 30.55 -2.82
CA ASP A 425 31.89 30.84 -2.27
C ASP A 425 32.38 29.75 -1.30
N GLU A 426 31.48 29.20 -0.49
CA GLU A 426 31.77 28.13 0.46
C GLU A 426 31.84 26.71 -0.12
N LEU A 427 31.35 26.47 -1.35
CA LEU A 427 31.24 25.15 -1.96
C LEU A 427 32.08 25.00 -3.24
N VAL A 428 32.48 26.10 -3.86
CA VAL A 428 33.15 26.14 -5.16
C VAL A 428 34.40 25.25 -5.22
N HIS A 429 35.13 25.15 -4.10
CA HIS A 429 36.33 24.34 -3.98
C HIS A 429 36.05 22.83 -4.02
N PHE A 430 34.82 22.38 -3.78
CA PHE A 430 34.46 20.96 -3.95
C PHE A 430 34.26 20.59 -5.41
N PHE A 431 34.12 21.55 -6.33
CA PHE A 431 33.84 21.34 -7.75
C PHE A 431 34.99 21.80 -8.68
N ASP A 432 36.17 22.10 -8.12
CA ASP A 432 37.32 22.63 -8.87
C ASP A 432 38.16 21.56 -9.61
N GLY A 433 37.87 20.28 -9.36
CA GLY A 433 38.55 19.13 -9.97
C GLY A 433 39.87 18.73 -9.28
N GLY A 434 40.18 19.26 -8.11
CA GLY A 434 41.39 18.93 -7.34
C GLY A 434 41.30 17.63 -6.51
N ASP A 435 40.09 17.15 -6.25
CA ASP A 435 39.79 15.97 -5.42
C ASP A 435 39.33 14.76 -6.24
N GLU A 436 39.46 13.56 -5.68
CA GLU A 436 38.76 12.38 -6.18
C GLU A 436 37.31 12.40 -5.67
N ILE A 437 36.34 12.29 -6.57
CA ILE A 437 34.92 12.50 -6.26
C ILE A 437 34.16 11.19 -6.40
N LEU A 438 33.36 10.87 -5.39
CA LEU A 438 32.42 9.75 -5.40
C LEU A 438 31.02 10.29 -5.17
N ASN A 439 30.27 10.48 -6.26
CA ASN A 439 28.84 10.77 -6.18
C ASN A 439 28.05 9.46 -6.05
N GLU A 440 26.99 9.48 -5.25
CA GLU A 440 25.98 8.42 -5.19
C GLU A 440 26.56 7.00 -4.99
N ARG A 441 27.62 6.87 -4.19
CA ARG A 441 28.34 5.61 -3.97
C ARG A 441 27.92 4.94 -2.66
N GLU A 442 27.52 3.67 -2.72
CA GLU A 442 27.16 2.89 -1.55
C GLU A 442 28.37 2.60 -0.63
N ILE A 443 28.13 2.71 0.67
CA ILE A 443 29.03 2.39 1.77
C ILE A 443 28.38 1.26 2.58
N TYR A 444 29.01 0.09 2.59
CA TYR A 444 28.55 -1.04 3.39
C TYR A 444 29.10 -0.95 4.81
N THR A 445 28.21 -0.82 5.79
CA THR A 445 28.57 -0.78 7.21
C THR A 445 28.86 -2.17 7.75
N ALA A 446 29.65 -2.27 8.83
CA ALA A 446 29.93 -3.55 9.51
C ALA A 446 28.66 -4.26 10.03
N ALA A 447 27.58 -3.50 10.25
CA ALA A 447 26.26 -4.00 10.65
C ALA A 447 25.41 -4.56 9.49
N GLY A 448 25.91 -4.51 8.24
CA GLY A 448 25.24 -5.06 7.06
C GLY A 448 24.23 -4.13 6.38
N HIS A 449 24.16 -2.86 6.78
CA HIS A 449 23.31 -1.85 6.14
C HIS A 449 24.12 -1.04 5.11
N SER A 450 23.48 -0.63 4.01
CA SER A 450 24.07 0.22 2.98
C SER A 450 23.68 1.68 3.21
N LEU A 451 24.67 2.57 3.17
CA LEU A 451 24.51 4.03 3.26
C LEU A 451 24.98 4.67 1.95
N ARG A 452 24.27 5.67 1.43
CA ARG A 452 24.59 6.30 0.15
C ARG A 452 24.61 7.83 0.31
N PRO A 453 25.77 8.44 0.56
CA PRO A 453 25.90 9.90 0.51
C PRO A 453 25.79 10.40 -0.93
N ASP A 454 25.23 11.60 -1.09
CA ASP A 454 25.08 12.21 -2.40
C ASP A 454 26.43 12.51 -3.05
N ARG A 455 27.37 13.03 -2.26
CA ARG A 455 28.74 13.32 -2.71
C ARG A 455 29.78 13.16 -1.61
N VAL A 456 30.90 12.54 -1.97
CA VAL A 456 32.11 12.46 -1.14
C VAL A 456 33.30 12.97 -1.93
N ASN A 457 33.94 14.02 -1.42
CA ASN A 457 35.22 14.54 -1.91
C ASN A 457 36.35 13.90 -1.12
N ILE A 458 37.23 13.16 -1.78
CA ILE A 458 38.43 12.55 -1.19
C ILE A 458 39.63 13.45 -1.49
N HIS A 459 40.12 14.08 -0.43
CA HIS A 459 41.30 14.92 -0.44
C HIS A 459 42.59 14.10 -0.24
N LYS A 460 43.74 14.77 -0.35
CA LYS A 460 45.05 14.21 0.00
C LYS A 460 45.07 13.67 1.43
N GLU A 461 45.92 12.67 1.69
CA GLU A 461 46.11 12.06 3.01
C GLU A 461 44.85 11.37 3.59
N LYS A 462 43.94 10.90 2.73
CA LYS A 462 42.68 10.23 3.09
C LYS A 462 41.70 11.09 3.89
N TYR A 463 41.80 12.42 3.77
CA TYR A 463 40.74 13.28 4.30
C TYR A 463 39.53 13.26 3.38
N VAL A 464 38.32 13.26 3.93
CA VAL A 464 37.08 13.25 3.16
C VAL A 464 36.12 14.32 3.62
N SER A 465 35.41 14.94 2.66
CA SER A 465 34.32 15.86 2.93
C SER A 465 33.03 15.30 2.32
N ILE A 466 31.95 15.33 3.09
CA ILE A 466 30.68 14.69 2.73
C ILE A 466 29.64 15.78 2.53
N ILE A 467 28.93 15.70 1.41
CA ILE A 467 27.88 16.65 1.03
C ILE A 467 26.59 15.87 0.77
N ASP A 468 25.51 16.33 1.38
CA ASP A 468 24.15 15.81 1.20
C ASP A 468 23.21 16.97 0.85
N TYR A 469 22.46 16.82 -0.25
CA TYR A 469 21.57 17.83 -0.79
C TYR A 469 20.14 17.54 -0.32
N LYS A 470 19.51 18.54 0.27
CA LYS A 470 18.12 18.46 0.74
C LYS A 470 17.29 19.57 0.12
N THR A 471 16.04 19.26 -0.16
CA THR A 471 15.04 20.26 -0.56
C THR A 471 14.11 20.57 0.60
N GLY A 472 13.74 21.85 0.74
CA GLY A 472 12.88 22.30 1.82
C GLY A 472 13.64 22.79 3.06
N SER A 473 12.98 22.69 4.22
CA SER A 473 13.46 23.32 5.47
C SER A 473 14.47 22.45 6.22
N PRO A 474 15.38 23.06 7.01
CA PRO A 474 16.30 22.33 7.87
C PRO A 474 15.63 21.41 8.89
N ASP A 475 15.96 20.11 8.83
CA ASP A 475 15.59 19.09 9.80
C ASP A 475 16.83 18.59 10.56
N LYS A 476 16.67 18.31 11.85
CA LYS A 476 17.71 17.69 12.70
C LYS A 476 18.12 16.31 12.19
N ASN A 477 17.17 15.54 11.65
CA ASN A 477 17.42 14.19 11.11
C ASN A 477 18.45 14.21 9.96
N HIS A 478 18.52 15.29 9.18
CA HIS A 478 19.49 15.41 8.08
C HIS A 478 20.94 15.50 8.61
N ARG A 479 21.14 16.10 9.78
CA ARG A 479 22.47 16.14 10.41
C ARG A 479 22.90 14.78 10.91
N ASP A 480 21.97 14.04 11.52
CA ASP A 480 22.25 12.70 12.00
C ASP A 480 22.60 11.74 10.84
N GLN A 481 21.96 11.91 9.68
CA GLN A 481 22.29 11.19 8.45
C GLN A 481 23.75 11.40 8.00
N VAL A 482 24.22 12.66 7.90
CA VAL A 482 25.62 12.92 7.47
C VAL A 482 26.64 12.50 8.54
N ARG A 483 26.25 12.50 9.82
CA ARG A 483 27.07 11.91 10.90
C ARG A 483 27.25 10.41 10.74
N GLU A 484 26.19 9.68 10.38
CA GLU A 484 26.27 8.25 10.11
C GLU A 484 27.19 7.95 8.92
N TYR A 485 27.08 8.73 7.84
CA TYR A 485 28.02 8.64 6.72
C TYR A 485 29.47 8.85 7.17
N GLY A 486 29.69 9.87 8.01
CA GLY A 486 31.01 10.16 8.55
C GLY A 486 31.60 8.99 9.35
N LYS A 487 30.81 8.40 10.27
CA LYS A 487 31.23 7.24 11.05
C LYS A 487 31.58 6.05 10.16
N ALA A 488 30.75 5.77 9.16
CA ALA A 488 31.00 4.65 8.24
C ALA A 488 32.30 4.84 7.43
N LEU A 489 32.61 6.06 6.99
CA LEU A 489 33.88 6.34 6.31
C LEU A 489 35.09 6.30 7.25
N GLU A 490 34.94 6.72 8.51
CA GLU A 490 35.98 6.59 9.53
C GLU A 490 36.31 5.13 9.84
N GLU A 491 35.30 4.25 9.89
CA GLU A 491 35.47 2.80 10.05
C GLU A 491 36.27 2.16 8.90
N ILE A 492 36.10 2.68 7.68
CA ILE A 492 36.84 2.24 6.47
C ILE A 492 38.29 2.79 6.45
N GLY A 493 38.61 3.73 7.35
CA GLY A 493 39.96 4.28 7.53
C GLY A 493 40.21 5.61 6.82
N PHE A 494 39.14 6.35 6.49
CA PHE A 494 39.22 7.75 6.08
C PHE A 494 39.17 8.69 7.30
N LYS A 495 39.56 9.96 7.10
CA LYS A 495 39.46 11.01 8.12
C LYS A 495 38.44 12.06 7.66
N VAL A 496 37.29 12.14 8.32
CA VAL A 496 36.25 13.10 7.91
C VAL A 496 36.66 14.51 8.33
N ARG A 497 36.75 15.42 7.35
CA ARG A 497 37.12 16.83 7.53
C ARG A 497 35.89 17.72 7.67
N GLU A 498 34.92 17.56 6.78
CA GLU A 498 33.69 18.36 6.76
C GLU A 498 32.46 17.49 6.52
N ARG A 499 31.36 17.84 7.20
CA ARG A 499 30.03 17.24 7.03
C ARG A 499 29.06 18.36 6.69
N ILE A 500 28.49 18.33 5.48
CA ILE A 500 27.75 19.46 4.93
C ILE A 500 26.38 18.99 4.46
N VAL A 501 25.34 19.67 4.94
CA VAL A 501 23.99 19.56 4.37
C VAL A 501 23.67 20.85 3.63
N ILE A 502 23.30 20.73 2.37
CA ILE A 502 22.94 21.85 1.51
C ILE A 502 21.43 21.85 1.32
N TYR A 503 20.78 22.90 1.81
CA TYR A 503 19.36 23.11 1.59
C TYR A 503 19.17 24.02 0.38
N THR A 504 18.49 23.49 -0.63
CA THR A 504 18.26 24.23 -1.86
C THR A 504 16.79 24.62 -1.98
N ASN A 505 16.49 25.92 -1.92
CA ASN A 505 15.16 26.49 -2.12
C ASN A 505 15.16 27.41 -3.33
N SER A 506 13.97 27.81 -3.81
CA SER A 506 13.82 28.75 -4.93
C SER A 506 14.51 30.11 -4.67
N GLU A 507 14.60 30.52 -3.41
CA GLU A 507 15.13 31.83 -2.98
C GLU A 507 16.61 31.83 -2.55
N GLY A 508 17.27 30.68 -2.39
CA GLY A 508 18.68 30.64 -1.97
C GLY A 508 19.24 29.25 -1.61
N VAL A 509 20.55 29.21 -1.34
CA VAL A 509 21.29 28.03 -0.85
C VAL A 509 21.63 28.28 0.62
N LEU A 510 21.18 27.40 1.52
CA LEU A 510 21.53 27.45 2.93
C LEU A 510 22.47 26.29 3.24
N ILE A 511 23.65 26.62 3.77
CA ILE A 511 24.70 25.65 4.07
C ILE A 511 24.74 25.41 5.57
N ASN A 512 24.67 24.14 5.96
CA ASN A 512 24.81 23.72 7.33
C ASN A 512 26.07 22.87 7.47
N LYS A 513 27.12 23.44 8.06
CA LYS A 513 28.40 22.78 8.32
C LYS A 513 28.45 22.30 9.76
N GLU A 514 28.93 21.08 9.97
CA GLU A 514 29.22 20.52 11.30
C GLU A 514 30.69 20.21 11.50
#